data_AF-A0A0J6EC23-F1
#
_entry.id   AF-A0A0J6EC23-F1
#
_cell.length_a   1.000
_cell.length_b   1.000
_cell.length_c   1.000
_cell.angle_alpha   90.00
_cell.angle_beta   90.00
_cell.angle_gamma   90.00
#
_symmetry.space_group_name_H-M   'P 1'
#
loop_
_entity.id
_entity.type
_entity.pdbx_description
1 polymer ?
#
loop_
_entity_poly.entity_id
_entity_poly.type
_entity_poly.pdbx_seq_one_letter_code
_entity_poly.pdbx_strand_id
1 'polypeptide(L)'
;MAGRGGAADGLLDPVEELRVAAPQQDDDGRPQWLPTPLDPSRPVGKGNPPRSRRSKNHRPRPSHMEVEQRIAEAQLWIAQRLPLAVMREKAAQDWGVSNIKTVSRYLAIARERMVEELITDRRRHQAEQIFALNECARRAMDAEQFSAAVGAFRVIAEIGGLLRAPIKAPDGHGAGLRG
;
A
#
# COMPACT_ATOMS: atom_id res chain seq x y z
N MET A 1 -54.70 -59.14 -13.73
CA MET A 1 -53.95 -58.30 -12.78
C MET A 1 -52.80 -57.65 -13.55
N ALA A 2 -52.97 -56.38 -13.93
CA ALA A 2 -52.23 -55.21 -13.43
C ALA A 2 -50.93 -54.96 -14.23
N GLY A 3 -50.56 -53.77 -14.71
CA GLY A 3 -51.11 -52.41 -14.67
C GLY A 3 -50.18 -51.52 -15.53
N ARG A 4 -50.58 -50.29 -15.89
CA ARG A 4 -49.68 -49.26 -16.43
C ARG A 4 -50.14 -47.87 -15.99
N GLY A 5 -49.18 -47.07 -15.56
CA GLY A 5 -49.34 -45.67 -15.14
C GLY A 5 -48.83 -44.66 -16.17
N GLY A 6 -48.79 -43.40 -15.71
CA GLY A 6 -48.26 -42.20 -16.38
C GLY A 6 -49.37 -41.29 -16.92
N ALA A 7 -49.33 -39.96 -16.85
CA ALA A 7 -48.41 -38.98 -16.27
C ALA A 7 -49.24 -37.71 -15.99
N ALA A 8 -48.94 -36.94 -14.95
CA ALA A 8 -49.60 -35.67 -14.65
C ALA A 8 -48.78 -34.51 -15.23
N ASP A 9 -49.33 -33.85 -16.26
CA ASP A 9 -48.83 -32.59 -16.80
C ASP A 9 -49.41 -31.44 -15.96
N GLY A 10 -48.54 -30.73 -15.24
CA GLY A 10 -48.91 -29.56 -14.45
C GLY A 10 -48.73 -28.28 -15.26
N LEU A 11 -49.78 -27.83 -15.95
CA LEU A 11 -49.83 -26.49 -16.52
C LEU A 11 -49.79 -25.44 -15.40
N LEU A 12 -48.89 -24.47 -15.50
CA LEU A 12 -48.86 -23.30 -14.62
C LEU A 12 -50.03 -22.37 -14.94
N ASP A 13 -50.54 -21.68 -13.91
CA ASP A 13 -51.59 -20.67 -14.03
C ASP A 13 -51.09 -19.49 -14.89
N PRO A 14 -51.82 -19.08 -15.96
CA PRO A 14 -51.42 -17.97 -16.84
C PRO A 14 -51.19 -16.65 -16.10
N VAL A 15 -51.77 -16.46 -14.91
CA VAL A 15 -51.51 -15.28 -14.07
C VAL A 15 -50.13 -15.35 -13.40
N GLU A 16 -49.65 -16.56 -13.09
CA GLU A 16 -48.32 -16.78 -12.55
C GLU A 16 -47.24 -16.57 -13.63
N GLU A 17 -47.52 -16.94 -14.88
CA GLU A 17 -46.64 -16.69 -16.02
C GLU A 17 -46.41 -15.19 -16.26
N LEU A 18 -47.47 -14.38 -16.15
CA LEU A 18 -47.37 -12.92 -16.24
C LEU A 18 -46.60 -12.30 -15.07
N ARG A 19 -46.65 -12.92 -13.88
CA ARG A 19 -45.91 -12.45 -12.70
C ARG A 19 -44.40 -12.70 -12.78
N VAL A 20 -43.97 -13.69 -13.57
CA VAL A 20 -42.56 -14.06 -13.75
C VAL A 20 -42.00 -13.55 -15.08
N ALA A 21 -42.79 -12.87 -15.90
CA ALA A 21 -42.34 -12.31 -17.18
C ALA A 21 -41.32 -11.17 -16.99
N ALA A 22 -40.31 -11.12 -17.87
CA ALA A 22 -39.32 -10.05 -17.87
C ALA A 22 -39.98 -8.69 -18.18
N PRO A 23 -39.51 -7.58 -17.58
CA PRO A 23 -40.13 -6.27 -17.74
C PRO A 23 -39.98 -5.67 -19.15
N GLN A 24 -39.09 -6.21 -19.99
CA GLN A 24 -38.86 -5.76 -21.35
C GLN A 24 -38.48 -6.93 -22.25
N GLN A 25 -38.80 -6.84 -23.54
CA GLN A 25 -38.38 -7.79 -24.58
C GLN A 25 -37.57 -7.05 -25.65
N ASP A 26 -36.65 -7.73 -26.31
CA ASP A 26 -35.92 -7.21 -27.46
C ASP A 26 -36.78 -7.19 -28.74
N ASP A 27 -36.26 -6.58 -29.81
CA ASP A 27 -36.97 -6.46 -31.11
C ASP A 27 -37.26 -7.83 -31.76
N ASP A 28 -36.62 -8.90 -31.30
CA ASP A 28 -36.84 -10.29 -31.71
C ASP A 28 -37.81 -11.05 -30.78
N GLY A 29 -38.43 -10.35 -29.80
CA GLY A 29 -39.40 -10.90 -28.86
C GLY A 29 -38.79 -11.72 -27.72
N ARG A 30 -37.47 -11.65 -27.49
CA ARG A 30 -36.80 -12.37 -26.39
C ARG A 30 -36.76 -11.52 -25.13
N PRO A 31 -36.98 -12.11 -23.94
CA PRO A 31 -37.01 -11.37 -22.67
C PRO A 31 -35.64 -10.76 -22.32
N GLN A 32 -35.61 -9.44 -22.12
CA GLN A 32 -34.47 -8.70 -21.60
C GLN A 32 -34.61 -8.51 -20.09
N TRP A 33 -33.69 -9.12 -19.34
CA TRP A 33 -33.59 -8.92 -17.89
C TRP A 33 -32.67 -7.74 -17.60
N LEU A 34 -33.16 -6.73 -16.86
CA LEU A 34 -32.32 -5.66 -16.35
C LEU A 34 -31.19 -6.25 -15.48
N PRO A 35 -29.93 -5.79 -15.62
CA PRO A 35 -28.83 -6.24 -14.77
C PRO A 35 -29.17 -5.94 -13.31
N THR A 36 -29.56 -6.97 -12.56
CA THR A 36 -29.95 -6.80 -11.15
C THR A 36 -28.72 -6.33 -10.38
N PRO A 37 -28.80 -5.23 -9.61
CA PRO A 37 -27.71 -4.81 -8.72
C PRO A 37 -27.44 -5.95 -7.74
N LEU A 38 -26.27 -6.57 -7.85
CA LEU A 38 -25.87 -7.69 -7.00
C LEU A 38 -25.53 -7.17 -5.60
N ASP A 39 -26.49 -7.21 -4.67
CA ASP A 39 -26.24 -7.00 -3.24
C ASP A 39 -25.27 -8.08 -2.70
N PRO A 40 -24.07 -7.69 -2.23
CA PRO A 40 -23.05 -8.63 -1.75
C PRO A 40 -23.46 -9.43 -0.51
N SER A 41 -24.53 -9.02 0.18
CA SER A 41 -25.06 -9.65 1.40
C SER A 41 -26.00 -10.82 1.11
N ARG A 42 -26.38 -11.05 -0.16
CA ARG A 42 -27.40 -12.04 -0.51
C ARG A 42 -26.84 -13.48 -0.40
N PRO A 43 -27.59 -14.42 0.24
CA PRO A 43 -27.20 -15.81 0.33
C PRO A 43 -27.20 -16.48 -1.04
N VAL A 44 -26.19 -17.32 -1.28
CA VAL A 44 -26.03 -18.10 -2.51
C VAL A 44 -26.93 -19.34 -2.42
N GLY A 45 -27.91 -19.47 -3.30
CA GLY A 45 -28.91 -20.54 -3.26
C GLY A 45 -29.57 -20.82 -4.61
N LYS A 46 -30.35 -21.90 -4.67
CA LYS A 46 -31.03 -22.42 -5.86
C LYS A 46 -32.11 -21.41 -6.31
N GLY A 47 -31.77 -20.55 -7.27
CA GLY A 47 -32.62 -19.44 -7.74
C GLY A 47 -31.91 -18.08 -7.85
N ASN A 48 -30.69 -17.95 -7.33
CA ASN A 48 -29.87 -16.74 -7.53
C ASN A 48 -28.83 -16.96 -8.63
N PRO A 49 -28.57 -15.94 -9.50
CA PRO A 49 -27.48 -16.01 -10.45
C PRO A 49 -26.15 -16.19 -9.68
N PRO A 50 -25.24 -17.05 -10.16
CA PRO A 50 -23.97 -17.28 -9.50
C PRO A 50 -23.21 -15.95 -9.36
N ARG A 51 -22.60 -15.71 -8.18
CA ARG A 51 -21.69 -14.57 -7.98
C ARG A 51 -20.69 -14.58 -9.14
N SER A 52 -20.58 -13.44 -9.85
CA SER A 52 -19.67 -13.28 -10.99
C SER A 52 -18.32 -13.91 -10.65
N ARG A 53 -17.96 -14.97 -11.38
CA ARG A 53 -16.69 -15.66 -11.17
C ARG A 53 -15.59 -14.65 -11.47
N ARG A 54 -14.70 -14.45 -10.50
CA ARG A 54 -13.49 -13.63 -10.65
C ARG A 54 -12.87 -13.95 -12.01
N SER A 55 -12.68 -12.93 -12.87
CA SER A 55 -12.23 -13.17 -14.23
C SER A 55 -10.90 -13.93 -14.21
N LYS A 56 -10.73 -14.89 -15.13
CA LYS A 56 -9.53 -15.74 -15.23
C LYS A 56 -8.26 -14.96 -15.59
N ASN A 57 -8.38 -13.66 -15.89
CA ASN A 57 -7.28 -12.79 -16.33
C ASN A 57 -6.63 -12.00 -15.18
N HIS A 58 -6.84 -12.38 -13.92
CA HIS A 58 -6.14 -11.73 -12.82
C HIS A 58 -4.68 -12.17 -12.82
N ARG A 59 -3.75 -11.24 -13.12
CA ARG A 59 -2.32 -11.48 -12.93
C ARG A 59 -2.08 -11.96 -11.50
N PRO A 60 -1.18 -12.93 -11.28
CA PRO A 60 -0.86 -13.39 -9.94
C PRO A 60 -0.42 -12.20 -9.08
N ARG A 61 -0.75 -12.26 -7.78
CA ARG A 61 -0.27 -11.26 -6.84
C ARG A 61 1.26 -11.30 -6.81
N PRO A 62 1.93 -10.14 -6.79
CA PRO A 62 3.37 -10.12 -6.74
C PRO A 62 3.86 -10.82 -5.47
N SER A 63 4.96 -11.56 -5.60
CA SER A 63 5.60 -12.23 -4.47
C SER A 63 6.22 -11.20 -3.51
N HIS A 64 6.53 -11.61 -2.28
CA HIS A 64 7.22 -10.75 -1.33
C HIS A 64 8.55 -10.22 -1.89
N MET A 65 9.35 -11.10 -2.52
CA MET A 65 10.64 -10.72 -3.12
C MET A 65 10.49 -9.70 -4.24
N GLU A 66 9.46 -9.84 -5.09
CA GLU A 66 9.19 -8.85 -6.15
C GLU A 66 8.77 -7.51 -5.56
N VAL A 67 7.98 -7.51 -4.48
CA VAL A 67 7.59 -6.26 -3.80
C VAL A 67 8.81 -5.57 -3.21
N GLU A 68 9.71 -6.33 -2.57
CA GLU A 68 10.96 -5.80 -2.02
C GLU A 68 11.87 -5.22 -3.11
N GLN A 69 12.02 -5.91 -4.24
CA GLN A 69 12.77 -5.39 -5.38
C GLN A 69 12.18 -4.07 -5.90
N ARG A 70 10.85 -3.98 -6.06
CA ARG A 70 10.17 -2.75 -6.49
C ARG A 70 10.36 -1.60 -5.51
N ILE A 71 10.39 -1.89 -4.21
CA ILE A 71 10.67 -0.89 -3.17
C ILE A 71 12.11 -0.39 -3.32
N ALA A 72 13.09 -1.28 -3.51
CA ALA A 72 14.49 -0.89 -3.72
C ALA A 72 14.68 -0.03 -4.99
N GLU A 73 14.03 -0.41 -6.09
CA GLU A 73 14.03 0.40 -7.33
C GLU A 73 13.37 1.76 -7.11
N ALA A 74 12.26 1.81 -6.36
CA ALA A 74 11.61 3.06 -5.97
C ALA A 74 12.52 3.95 -5.12
N GLN A 75 13.27 3.38 -4.17
CA GLN A 75 14.28 4.13 -3.39
C GLN A 75 15.32 4.75 -4.31
N LEU A 76 15.83 3.99 -5.30
CA LEU A 76 16.78 4.49 -6.29
C LEU A 76 16.20 5.67 -7.09
N TRP A 77 14.96 5.57 -7.57
CA TRP A 77 14.32 6.65 -8.32
C TRP A 77 14.15 7.92 -7.47
N ILE A 78 13.81 7.77 -6.19
CA ILE A 78 13.69 8.89 -5.25
C ILE A 78 15.07 9.52 -5.02
N ALA A 79 16.12 8.72 -4.83
CA ALA A 79 17.49 9.21 -4.68
C ALA A 79 17.98 9.97 -5.93
N GLN A 80 17.60 9.52 -7.12
CA GLN A 80 17.85 10.20 -8.40
C GLN A 80 16.97 11.43 -8.63
N ARG A 81 16.02 11.71 -7.72
CA ARG A 81 15.06 12.82 -7.83
C ARG A 81 14.25 12.82 -9.12
N LEU A 82 13.87 11.63 -9.60
CA LEU A 82 13.05 11.54 -10.81
C LEU A 82 11.67 12.20 -10.60
N PRO A 83 11.10 12.88 -11.62
CA PRO A 83 9.74 13.38 -11.54
C PRO A 83 8.72 12.25 -11.37
N LEU A 84 7.63 12.50 -10.65
CA LEU A 84 6.60 11.48 -10.38
C LEU A 84 5.98 10.91 -11.67
N ALA A 85 5.85 11.71 -12.72
CA ALA A 85 5.38 11.26 -14.02
C ALA A 85 6.31 10.18 -14.62
N VAL A 86 7.63 10.41 -14.57
CA VAL A 86 8.65 9.48 -15.06
C VAL A 86 8.68 8.21 -14.21
N MET A 87 8.57 8.32 -12.88
CA MET A 87 8.49 7.15 -12.01
C MET A 87 7.25 6.28 -12.31
N ARG A 88 6.12 6.90 -12.67
CA ARG A 88 4.90 6.16 -13.05
C ARG A 88 5.05 5.45 -14.37
N GLU A 89 5.69 6.09 -15.34
CA GLU A 89 6.00 5.50 -16.64
C GLU A 89 6.93 4.29 -16.47
N LYS A 90 8.02 4.44 -15.70
CA LYS A 90 8.94 3.34 -15.35
C LYS A 90 8.21 2.21 -14.61
N ALA A 91 7.35 2.51 -13.65
CA ALA A 91 6.55 1.49 -12.98
C ALA A 91 5.60 0.73 -13.93
N ALA A 92 5.09 1.39 -14.98
CA ALA A 92 4.28 0.73 -15.99
C ALA A 92 5.13 -0.17 -16.91
N GLN A 93 6.35 0.26 -17.26
CA GLN A 93 7.29 -0.49 -18.10
C GLN A 93 7.94 -1.65 -17.36
N ASP A 94 8.56 -1.38 -16.21
CA ASP A 94 9.40 -2.32 -15.46
C ASP A 94 8.55 -3.30 -14.63
N TRP A 95 7.50 -2.80 -13.96
CA TRP A 95 6.68 -3.63 -13.05
C TRP A 95 5.39 -4.13 -13.70
N GLY A 96 5.02 -3.57 -14.87
CA GLY A 96 3.73 -3.81 -15.48
C GLY A 96 2.55 -3.28 -14.64
N VAL A 97 2.78 -2.26 -13.80
CA VAL A 97 1.77 -1.69 -12.88
C VAL A 97 1.37 -0.29 -13.33
N SER A 98 0.18 -0.16 -13.91
CA SER A 98 -0.41 1.14 -14.28
C SER A 98 -1.25 1.78 -13.18
N ASN A 99 -1.54 1.05 -12.10
CA ASN A 99 -2.37 1.56 -10.99
C ASN A 99 -1.59 2.57 -10.13
N ILE A 100 -2.01 3.84 -10.22
CA ILE A 100 -1.42 4.96 -9.48
C ILE A 100 -1.38 4.71 -7.97
N LYS A 101 -2.40 4.09 -7.38
CA LYS A 101 -2.47 3.83 -5.92
C LYS A 101 -1.39 2.84 -5.50
N THR A 102 -1.14 1.81 -6.32
CA THR A 102 -0.11 0.79 -6.04
C THR A 102 1.28 1.41 -6.12
N VAL A 103 1.57 2.17 -7.18
CA VAL A 103 2.86 2.86 -7.33
C VAL A 103 3.08 3.86 -6.18
N SER A 104 2.06 4.64 -5.83
CA SER A 104 2.15 5.60 -4.72
C SER A 104 2.39 4.93 -3.38
N ARG A 105 1.82 3.74 -3.15
CA ARG A 105 2.07 2.93 -1.95
C ARG A 105 3.53 2.48 -1.87
N TYR A 106 4.09 1.93 -2.95
CA TYR A 106 5.50 1.53 -2.95
C TYR A 106 6.45 2.71 -2.77
N LEU A 107 6.16 3.86 -3.41
CA LEU A 107 6.93 5.09 -3.20
C LEU A 107 6.84 5.61 -1.75
N ALA A 108 5.70 5.44 -1.09
CA ALA A 108 5.56 5.82 0.32
C ALA A 108 6.41 4.94 1.24
N ILE A 109 6.33 3.62 1.05
CA ILE A 109 7.15 2.66 1.81
C ILE A 109 8.65 2.91 1.57
N ALA A 110 9.04 3.16 0.31
CA ALA A 110 10.42 3.51 -0.03
C ALA A 110 10.89 4.75 0.73
N ARG A 111 10.09 5.83 0.77
CA ARG A 111 10.43 7.04 1.54
C ARG A 111 10.56 6.77 3.04
N GLU A 112 9.63 6.01 3.61
CA GLU A 112 9.65 5.65 5.03
C GLU A 112 10.94 4.91 5.39
N ARG A 113 11.30 3.88 4.61
CA ARG A 113 12.54 3.13 4.81
C ARG A 113 13.80 3.98 4.63
N MET A 114 13.84 4.84 3.60
CA MET A 114 14.98 5.76 3.41
C MET A 114 15.15 6.70 4.61
N VAL A 115 14.05 7.19 5.19
CA VAL A 115 14.11 8.02 6.40
C VAL A 115 14.58 7.20 7.60
N GLU A 116 14.08 5.98 7.77
CA GLU A 116 14.48 5.09 8.86
C GLU A 116 15.97 4.72 8.80
N GLU A 117 16.50 4.44 7.61
CA GLU A 117 17.93 4.22 7.36
C GLU A 117 18.75 5.45 7.76
N LEU A 118 18.35 6.65 7.32
CA LEU A 118 19.00 7.91 7.71
C LEU A 118 18.98 8.16 9.22
N ILE A 119 17.87 7.86 9.89
CA ILE A 119 17.75 7.99 11.34
C ILE A 119 18.70 7.01 12.04
N THR A 120 18.74 5.77 11.57
CA THR A 120 19.59 4.71 12.12
C THR A 120 21.07 5.07 11.96
N ASP A 121 21.48 5.51 10.77
CA ASP A 121 22.85 5.96 10.49
C ASP A 121 23.23 7.17 11.33
N ARG A 122 22.34 8.16 11.47
CA ARG A 122 22.58 9.33 12.32
C ARG A 122 22.77 8.92 13.79
N ARG A 123 21.92 8.03 14.31
CA ARG A 123 22.03 7.54 15.70
C ARG A 123 23.34 6.79 15.92
N ARG A 124 23.72 5.93 14.97
CA ARG A 124 24.99 5.21 14.99
C ARG A 124 26.17 6.19 15.03
N HIS A 125 26.19 7.17 14.12
CA HIS A 125 27.24 8.17 14.07
C HIS A 125 27.35 8.99 15.37
N GLN A 126 26.22 9.40 15.94
CA GLN A 126 26.20 10.11 17.23
C GLN A 126 26.71 9.23 18.38
N ALA A 127 26.38 7.94 18.40
CA ALA A 127 26.92 7.00 19.39
C ALA A 127 28.44 6.85 19.25
N GLU A 128 28.95 6.75 18.03
CA GLU A 128 30.40 6.71 17.73
C GLU A 128 31.11 7.99 18.21
N GLN A 129 30.52 9.16 17.99
CA GLN A 129 31.06 10.44 18.50
C GLN A 129 31.09 10.49 20.04
N ILE A 130 30.00 10.08 20.70
CA ILE A 130 29.95 10.02 22.17
C ILE A 130 31.04 9.07 22.70
N PHE A 131 31.23 7.92 22.06
CA PHE A 131 32.27 6.97 22.45
C PHE A 131 33.67 7.58 22.33
N ALA A 132 33.97 8.23 21.20
CA ALA A 132 35.25 8.90 20.99
C ALA A 132 35.50 10.04 22.00
N LEU A 133 34.46 10.83 22.32
CA LEU A 133 34.55 11.90 23.31
C LEU A 133 34.76 11.37 24.73
N ASN A 134 34.14 10.25 25.10
CA ASN A 134 34.37 9.62 26.40
C ASN A 134 35.81 9.14 26.54
N GLU A 135 36.35 8.51 25.49
CA GLU A 135 37.74 8.08 25.48
C GLU A 135 38.71 9.27 25.53
N CYS A 136 38.39 10.37 24.84
CA CYS A 136 39.14 11.63 24.94
C CYS A 136 39.10 12.21 26.35
N ALA A 137 37.92 12.27 26.97
CA ALA A 137 37.75 12.78 28.34
C ALA A 137 38.55 11.95 29.34
N ARG A 138 38.53 10.62 29.21
CA ARG A 138 39.31 9.70 30.05
C ARG A 138 40.81 9.99 29.95
N ARG A 139 41.35 10.07 28.74
CA ARG A 139 42.77 10.38 28.52
C ARG A 139 43.15 11.76 29.03
N ALA A 140 42.27 12.75 28.88
CA ALA A 140 42.49 14.09 29.39
C ALA A 140 42.54 14.11 30.93
N MET A 141 41.71 13.32 31.61
CA MET A 141 41.79 13.15 33.07
C MET A 141 43.07 12.45 33.49
N ASP A 142 43.45 11.37 32.80
CA ASP A 142 44.69 10.62 33.07
C ASP A 142 45.94 11.54 32.93
N ALA A 143 45.84 12.59 32.09
CA ALA A 143 46.86 13.60 31.89
C ALA A 143 46.66 14.90 32.70
N GLU A 144 45.75 14.91 33.68
CA GLU A 144 45.39 16.07 34.52
C GLU A 144 44.90 17.31 33.75
N GLN A 145 44.52 17.15 32.48
CA GLN A 145 43.95 18.19 31.62
C GLN A 145 42.44 18.32 31.82
N PHE A 146 42.02 18.69 33.04
CA PHE A 146 40.60 18.71 33.42
C PHE A 146 39.74 19.66 32.59
N SER A 147 40.29 20.76 32.08
CA SER A 147 39.57 21.68 31.20
C SER A 147 39.14 21.01 29.89
N ALA A 148 40.00 20.18 29.31
CA ALA A 148 39.70 19.40 28.11
C ALA A 148 38.65 18.31 28.39
N ALA A 149 38.75 17.64 29.55
CA ALA A 149 37.76 16.64 29.96
C ALA A 149 36.35 17.24 30.16
N VAL A 150 36.26 18.41 30.82
CA VAL A 150 34.99 19.14 30.97
C VAL A 150 34.43 19.58 29.61
N GLY A 151 35.29 20.04 28.71
CA GLY A 151 34.92 20.37 27.33
C GLY A 151 34.31 19.18 26.59
N ALA A 152 34.93 17.99 26.69
CA ALA A 152 34.42 16.77 26.06
C ALA A 152 33.04 16.37 26.62
N PHE A 153 32.83 16.44 27.93
CA PHE A 153 31.51 16.14 28.52
C PHE A 153 30.43 17.14 28.12
N ARG A 154 30.77 18.41 27.95
CA ARG A 154 29.82 19.41 27.46
C ARG A 154 29.32 19.05 26.06
N VAL A 155 30.23 18.67 25.16
CA VAL A 155 29.88 18.22 23.81
C VAL A 155 29.05 16.93 23.85
N ILE A 156 29.38 15.98 24.73
CA ILE A 156 28.55 14.77 24.93
C ILE A 156 27.13 15.14 25.35
N ALA A 157 26.97 16.09 26.28
CA ALA A 157 25.66 16.54 26.73
C ALA A 157 24.85 17.22 25.60
N GLU A 158 25.52 18.00 24.74
CA GLU A 158 24.90 18.63 23.56
C GLU A 158 24.42 17.56 22.55
N ILE A 159 25.25 16.56 22.24
CA ILE A 159 24.86 15.43 21.37
C ILE A 159 23.71 14.64 22.00
N GLY A 160 23.76 14.39 23.31
CA GLY A 160 22.67 13.75 24.07
C GLY A 160 21.36 14.54 24.02
N GLY A 161 21.43 15.88 24.02
CA GLY A 161 20.28 16.74 23.80
C GLY A 161 19.67 16.58 22.40
N LEU A 162 20.50 16.50 21.37
CA LEU A 162 20.05 16.28 19.98
C LEU A 162 19.38 14.91 19.77
N LEU A 163 19.77 13.88 20.54
CA LEU A 163 19.14 12.56 20.51
C LEU A 163 17.75 12.54 21.15
N ARG A 164 17.49 13.44 22.11
CA ARG A 164 16.18 13.57 22.80
C ARG A 164 15.21 14.46 22.02
N ALA A 165 15.70 15.34 21.16
CA ALA A 165 14.85 16.21 20.35
C ALA A 165 14.13 15.43 19.25
N PRO A 166 12.81 15.61 19.05
CA PRO A 166 12.11 15.02 17.92
C PRO A 166 12.72 15.54 16.61
N ILE A 167 12.97 14.63 15.66
CA ILE A 167 13.47 14.99 14.33
C ILE A 167 12.33 15.73 13.62
N LYS A 168 12.37 17.06 13.70
CA LYS A 168 11.43 17.92 12.98
C LYS A 168 11.65 17.69 11.49
N ALA A 169 10.58 17.37 10.74
CA ALA A 169 10.63 17.44 9.29
C ALA A 169 11.00 18.89 8.90
N PRO A 170 11.77 19.12 7.82
CA PRO A 170 12.07 20.47 7.38
C PRO A 170 10.76 21.22 7.16
N ASP A 171 10.63 22.38 7.81
CA ASP A 171 9.41 23.18 7.80
C ASP A 171 9.00 23.43 6.33
N GLY A 172 7.86 22.88 5.92
CA GLY A 172 7.32 23.00 4.57
C GLY A 172 6.86 24.43 4.28
N HIS A 173 7.80 25.33 3.99
CA HIS A 173 7.48 26.64 3.40
C HIS A 173 7.29 26.45 1.90
N GLY A 174 6.06 26.10 1.53
CA GLY A 174 5.64 25.91 0.14
C GLY A 174 4.12 25.84 0.01
N ALA A 175 3.39 26.61 0.79
CA ALA A 175 1.94 26.77 0.65
C ALA A 175 1.58 28.23 0.89
N GLY A 176 1.45 29.00 -0.20
CA GLY A 176 0.95 30.38 -0.10
C GLY A 176 1.28 31.33 -1.24
N LEU A 177 1.31 30.89 -2.51
CA LEU A 177 1.14 31.84 -3.62
C LEU A 177 -0.33 31.82 -4.05
N ARG A 178 -1.12 32.70 -3.43
CA ARG A 178 -2.26 33.33 -4.08
C ARG A 178 -1.75 34.61 -4.72
N GLY A 179 -1.95 34.73 -6.02
CA GLY A 179 -1.69 35.90 -6.87
C GLY A 179 -2.17 35.56 -8.26
#